data_AF-A0A9E0BDD4-F1
#
_entry.id   AF-A0A9E0BDD4-F1
#
_cell.length_a   1.000
_cell.length_b   1.000
_cell.length_c   1.000
_cell.angle_alpha   90.00
_cell.angle_beta   90.00
_cell.angle_gamma   90.00
#
_symmetry.space_group_name_H-M   'P 1'
#
loop_
_entity.id
_entity.type
_entity.pdbx_description
1 polymer ?
#
loop_
_entity_poly.entity_id
_entity_poly.type
_entity_poly.pdbx_seq_one_letter_code
_entity_poly.pdbx_strand_id
1 'polypeptide(L)'
;MAKVKLELSTLTNEEIIAFAETIIAGMTGNANFTTPNPSIVDLTAAKTAAQSKLNNANNRRQQSENATIQANNAIADLKIILTQEGSYVDNVANGDPDIITSANMPIRDERSPKPTPAKVSDVSLTQGDDEGEVDIHWHPQLKVVVSYSIRYTYGDINTPSWQNAPESPTKSKYTLTGLTKGQQVWIEVAGNNAQGKGGWSDPAVIYVP
;
A
#
# COMPACT_ATOMS: atom_id res chain seq x y z
N MET A 1 -16.51 51.93 11.46
CA MET A 1 -17.31 51.80 10.23
C MET A 1 -17.59 50.33 9.98
N ALA A 2 -18.82 49.96 9.63
CA ALA A 2 -19.17 48.59 9.28
C ALA A 2 -18.65 48.23 7.88
N LYS A 3 -18.32 46.94 7.64
CA LYS A 3 -17.84 46.40 6.36
C LYS A 3 -18.58 45.09 6.03
N VAL A 4 -18.73 44.79 4.75
CA VAL A 4 -19.32 43.52 4.27
C VAL A 4 -18.40 42.35 4.64
N LYS A 5 -19.00 41.23 5.06
CA LYS A 5 -18.31 39.98 5.38
C LYS A 5 -18.83 38.89 4.44
N LEU A 6 -17.94 38.27 3.66
CA LEU A 6 -18.32 37.24 2.68
C LEU A 6 -17.86 35.83 3.05
N GLU A 7 -16.69 35.68 3.70
CA GLU A 7 -16.16 34.37 4.14
C GLU A 7 -16.12 33.26 3.07
N LEU A 8 -16.00 33.63 1.79
CA LEU A 8 -16.07 32.67 0.68
C LEU A 8 -15.02 31.54 0.76
N SER A 9 -13.88 31.77 1.42
CA SER A 9 -12.82 30.77 1.57
C SER A 9 -13.16 29.65 2.57
N THR A 10 -14.16 29.85 3.43
CA THR A 10 -14.58 28.83 4.42
C THR A 10 -15.81 28.06 3.96
N LEU A 11 -16.45 28.50 2.88
CA LEU A 11 -17.64 27.89 2.32
C LEU A 11 -17.27 26.83 1.27
N THR A 12 -18.00 25.73 1.25
CA THR A 12 -18.02 24.76 0.14
C THR A 12 -18.62 25.39 -1.12
N ASN A 13 -18.41 24.76 -2.28
CA ASN A 13 -18.94 25.28 -3.56
C ASN A 13 -20.47 25.40 -3.53
N GLU A 14 -21.16 24.43 -2.93
CA GLU A 14 -22.61 24.41 -2.73
C GLU A 14 -23.05 25.56 -1.79
N GLU A 15 -22.31 25.81 -0.71
CA GLU A 15 -22.58 26.92 0.20
C GLU A 15 -22.32 28.27 -0.45
N ILE A 16 -21.30 28.42 -1.31
CA ILE A 16 -21.07 29.65 -2.09
C ILE A 16 -22.25 29.90 -3.03
N ILE A 17 -22.78 28.87 -3.70
CA ILE A 17 -23.94 29.02 -4.59
C ILE A 17 -25.20 29.39 -3.80
N ALA A 18 -25.42 28.77 -2.64
CA ALA A 18 -26.52 29.12 -1.75
C ALA A 18 -26.37 30.56 -1.23
N PHE A 19 -25.16 30.98 -0.88
CA PHE A 19 -24.88 32.35 -0.44
C PHE A 19 -25.09 33.38 -1.55
N ALA A 20 -24.71 33.07 -2.79
CA ALA A 20 -25.01 33.90 -3.94
C ALA A 20 -26.53 34.06 -4.14
N GLU A 21 -27.33 33.01 -3.90
CA GLU A 21 -28.79 33.08 -3.96
C GLU A 21 -29.38 34.03 -2.92
N THR A 22 -28.89 33.96 -1.67
CA THR A 22 -29.40 34.85 -0.62
C THR A 22 -29.08 36.32 -0.91
N ILE A 23 -27.91 36.60 -1.49
CA ILE A 23 -27.54 37.96 -1.93
C ILE A 23 -28.45 38.41 -3.07
N ILE A 24 -28.69 37.59 -4.10
CA ILE A 24 -29.60 37.92 -5.22
C ILE A 24 -30.99 38.25 -4.67
N ALA A 25 -31.53 37.44 -3.76
CA ALA A 25 -32.82 37.68 -3.15
C ALA A 25 -32.86 39.01 -2.38
N GLY A 26 -31.83 39.31 -1.59
CA GLY A 26 -31.74 40.55 -0.80
C GLY A 26 -31.50 41.82 -1.63
N MET A 27 -30.90 41.71 -2.82
CA MET A 27 -30.68 42.83 -3.73
C MET A 27 -31.87 43.08 -4.67
N THR A 28 -32.72 42.08 -4.91
CA THR A 28 -33.89 42.21 -5.78
C THR A 28 -34.89 43.20 -5.18
N GLY A 29 -35.19 44.29 -5.89
CA GLY A 29 -36.14 45.31 -5.44
C GLY A 29 -35.66 46.14 -4.24
N ASN A 30 -34.38 46.07 -3.89
CA ASN A 30 -33.85 46.82 -2.75
C ASN A 30 -33.65 48.31 -3.08
N ALA A 31 -34.40 49.18 -2.41
CA ALA A 31 -34.36 50.64 -2.65
C ALA A 31 -33.00 51.29 -2.37
N ASN A 32 -32.13 50.66 -1.57
CA ASN A 32 -30.78 51.17 -1.30
C ASN A 32 -29.78 50.80 -2.41
N PHE A 33 -30.11 49.79 -3.23
CA PHE A 33 -29.23 49.25 -4.28
C PHE A 33 -29.97 49.24 -5.63
N THR A 34 -30.45 50.41 -6.07
CA THR A 34 -31.23 50.55 -7.32
C THR A 34 -30.43 50.30 -8.59
N THR A 35 -29.09 50.41 -8.51
CA THR A 35 -28.15 50.15 -9.62
C THR A 35 -26.99 49.26 -9.17
N PRO A 36 -27.23 47.96 -8.90
CA PRO A 36 -26.18 47.03 -8.51
C PRO A 36 -25.05 46.97 -9.55
N ASN A 37 -23.80 46.95 -9.09
CA ASN A 37 -22.62 46.72 -9.92
C ASN A 37 -21.67 45.73 -9.20
N PRO A 38 -21.45 44.50 -9.73
CA PRO A 38 -22.05 43.91 -10.94
C PRO A 38 -23.58 43.86 -10.91
N SER A 39 -24.21 43.78 -12.08
CA SER A 39 -25.67 43.74 -12.15
C SER A 39 -26.23 42.46 -11.53
N ILE A 40 -27.47 42.51 -11.05
CA ILE A 40 -28.14 41.30 -10.52
C ILE A 40 -28.30 40.21 -11.60
N VAL A 41 -28.40 40.62 -12.86
CA VAL A 41 -28.46 39.72 -14.02
C VAL A 41 -27.15 38.97 -14.17
N ASP A 42 -26.02 39.67 -14.08
CA ASP A 42 -24.68 39.05 -14.19
C ASP A 42 -24.41 38.11 -13.02
N LEU A 43 -24.78 38.50 -11.80
CA LEU A 43 -24.63 37.64 -10.62
C LEU A 43 -25.50 36.37 -10.73
N THR A 44 -26.74 36.51 -11.23
CA THR A 44 -27.65 35.38 -11.47
C THR A 44 -27.10 34.44 -12.53
N ALA A 45 -26.55 34.98 -13.62
CA ALA A 45 -25.92 34.20 -14.68
C ALA A 45 -24.68 33.43 -14.16
N ALA A 46 -23.82 34.10 -13.37
CA ALA A 46 -22.65 33.47 -12.78
C ALA A 46 -23.02 32.34 -11.80
N LYS A 47 -23.99 32.56 -10.91
CA LYS A 47 -24.52 31.52 -10.00
C LYS A 47 -25.06 30.33 -10.79
N THR A 48 -25.84 30.58 -11.82
CA THR A 48 -26.46 29.52 -12.65
C THR A 48 -25.40 28.70 -13.38
N ALA A 49 -24.39 29.36 -13.94
CA ALA A 49 -23.26 28.69 -14.57
C ALA A 49 -22.45 27.84 -13.59
N ALA A 50 -22.19 28.35 -12.38
CA ALA A 50 -21.48 27.61 -11.34
C ALA A 50 -22.27 26.35 -10.92
N GLN A 51 -23.57 26.50 -10.65
CA GLN A 51 -24.44 25.37 -10.29
C GLN A 51 -24.49 24.29 -11.37
N SER A 52 -24.62 24.68 -12.64
CA SER A 52 -24.65 23.74 -13.77
C SER A 52 -23.34 22.95 -13.88
N LYS A 53 -22.20 23.63 -13.79
CA LYS A 53 -20.87 23.00 -13.86
C LYS A 53 -20.61 22.06 -12.68
N LEU A 54 -21.01 22.45 -11.47
CA LEU A 54 -20.88 21.61 -10.28
C LEU A 54 -21.73 20.33 -10.38
N ASN A 55 -22.98 20.46 -10.84
CA ASN A 55 -23.84 19.30 -11.10
C ASN A 55 -23.26 18.38 -12.18
N ASN A 56 -22.69 18.94 -13.25
CA ASN A 56 -22.03 18.14 -14.28
C ASN A 56 -20.82 17.36 -13.74
N ALA A 57 -19.99 18.00 -12.91
CA ALA A 57 -18.85 17.35 -12.28
C ALA A 57 -19.28 16.19 -11.36
N ASN A 58 -20.30 16.41 -10.52
CA ASN A 58 -20.83 15.38 -9.63
C ASN A 58 -21.43 14.19 -10.40
N ASN A 59 -22.20 14.46 -11.46
CA ASN A 59 -22.76 13.41 -12.31
C ASN A 59 -21.67 12.59 -13.02
N ARG A 60 -20.62 13.25 -13.55
CA ARG A 60 -19.49 12.56 -14.19
C ARG A 60 -18.74 11.68 -13.19
N ARG A 61 -18.55 12.15 -11.96
CA ARG A 61 -17.90 11.37 -10.90
C ARG A 61 -18.70 10.10 -10.59
N GLN A 62 -20.01 10.22 -10.38
CA GLN A 62 -20.88 9.06 -10.13
C GLN A 62 -20.90 8.08 -11.31
N GLN A 63 -20.94 8.59 -12.55
CA GLN A 63 -20.86 7.74 -13.75
C GLN A 63 -19.53 6.99 -13.84
N SER A 64 -18.42 7.64 -13.52
CA SER A 64 -17.09 7.00 -13.50
C SER A 64 -16.99 5.91 -12.44
N GLU A 65 -17.51 6.16 -11.23
CA GLU A 65 -17.55 5.18 -10.14
C GLU A 65 -18.37 3.95 -10.55
N ASN A 66 -19.57 4.17 -11.10
CA ASN A 66 -20.43 3.10 -11.58
C ASN A 66 -19.81 2.29 -12.73
N ALA A 67 -19.20 2.96 -13.71
CA ALA A 67 -18.53 2.29 -14.83
C ALA A 67 -17.36 1.41 -14.34
N THR A 68 -16.63 1.87 -13.33
CA THR A 68 -15.55 1.09 -12.71
C THR A 68 -16.08 -0.16 -12.01
N ILE A 69 -17.17 -0.04 -11.26
CA ILE A 69 -17.83 -1.19 -10.60
C ILE A 69 -18.30 -2.21 -11.65
N GLN A 70 -18.95 -1.74 -12.72
CA GLN A 70 -19.43 -2.61 -13.79
C GLN A 70 -18.30 -3.34 -14.51
N ALA A 71 -17.19 -2.64 -14.81
CA ALA A 71 -16.02 -3.26 -15.41
C ALA A 71 -15.42 -4.34 -14.50
N ASN A 72 -15.29 -4.06 -13.20
CA ASN A 72 -14.77 -5.02 -12.23
C ASN A 72 -15.67 -6.26 -12.11
N ASN A 73 -16.99 -6.07 -12.08
CA ASN A 73 -17.96 -7.18 -12.04
C ASN A 73 -17.86 -8.03 -13.31
N ALA A 74 -17.82 -7.42 -14.50
CA ALA A 74 -17.69 -8.15 -15.76
C ALA A 74 -16.39 -8.96 -15.84
N ILE A 75 -15.28 -8.42 -15.32
CA ILE A 75 -14.02 -9.17 -15.23
C ILE A 75 -14.10 -10.31 -14.21
N ALA A 76 -14.81 -10.13 -13.10
CA ALA A 76 -15.03 -11.20 -12.13
C ALA A 76 -15.86 -12.34 -12.75
N ASP A 77 -16.93 -12.01 -13.47
CA ASP A 77 -17.77 -12.98 -14.18
C ASP A 77 -16.97 -13.72 -15.25
N LEU A 78 -16.14 -13.01 -16.03
CA LEU A 78 -15.24 -13.63 -17.01
C LEU A 78 -14.27 -14.62 -16.35
N LYS A 79 -13.71 -14.29 -15.19
CA LYS A 79 -12.83 -15.22 -14.45
C LYS A 79 -13.55 -16.48 -14.01
N ILE A 80 -14.81 -16.37 -13.58
CA ILE A 80 -15.64 -17.52 -13.21
C ILE A 80 -15.82 -18.45 -14.42
N ILE A 81 -16.23 -17.88 -15.56
CA ILE A 81 -16.46 -18.65 -16.79
C ILE A 81 -15.15 -19.28 -17.29
N LEU A 82 -14.04 -18.54 -17.33
CA LEU A 82 -12.73 -19.09 -17.73
C LEU A 82 -12.26 -20.22 -16.81
N THR A 83 -12.59 -20.17 -15.51
CA THR A 83 -12.27 -21.26 -14.57
C THR A 83 -13.11 -22.51 -14.85
N GLN A 84 -14.38 -22.33 -15.21
CA GLN A 84 -15.25 -23.44 -15.62
C GLN A 84 -14.76 -24.08 -16.92
N GLU A 85 -14.39 -23.26 -17.91
CA GLU A 85 -13.80 -23.73 -19.17
C GLU A 85 -12.49 -24.50 -18.93
N GLY A 86 -11.60 -24.00 -18.06
CA GLY A 86 -10.40 -24.73 -17.68
C GLY A 86 -10.71 -26.09 -17.05
N SER A 87 -11.72 -26.14 -16.18
CA SER A 87 -12.17 -27.39 -15.56
C SER A 87 -12.75 -28.37 -16.60
N TYR A 88 -13.46 -27.86 -17.61
CA TYR A 88 -13.96 -28.67 -18.71
C TYR A 88 -12.81 -29.26 -19.54
N VAL A 89 -11.83 -28.44 -19.93
CA VAL A 89 -10.63 -28.88 -20.67
C VAL A 89 -9.87 -29.94 -19.88
N ASP A 90 -9.66 -29.74 -18.57
CA ASP A 90 -9.00 -30.74 -17.71
C ASP A 90 -9.73 -32.09 -17.71
N ASN A 91 -11.07 -32.07 -17.62
CA ASN A 91 -11.89 -33.27 -17.64
C ASN A 91 -11.83 -34.00 -19.00
N VAL A 92 -11.83 -33.26 -20.12
CA VAL A 92 -11.78 -33.83 -21.48
C VAL A 92 -10.38 -34.36 -21.79
N ALA A 93 -9.34 -33.60 -21.43
CA ALA A 93 -7.96 -33.97 -21.70
C ALA A 93 -7.50 -35.17 -20.87
N ASN A 94 -8.05 -35.38 -19.67
CA ASN A 94 -7.67 -36.47 -18.77
C ASN A 94 -6.13 -36.57 -18.57
N GLY A 95 -5.47 -35.40 -18.50
CA GLY A 95 -4.02 -35.28 -18.35
C GLY A 95 -3.19 -35.31 -19.65
N ASP A 96 -3.82 -35.40 -20.82
CA ASP A 96 -3.13 -35.34 -22.12
C ASP A 96 -2.70 -33.89 -22.47
N PRO A 97 -1.39 -33.60 -22.54
CA PRO A 97 -0.87 -32.26 -22.80
C PRO A 97 -1.21 -31.73 -24.19
N ASP A 98 -1.35 -32.60 -25.20
CA ASP A 98 -1.66 -32.18 -26.58
C ASP A 98 -3.12 -31.71 -26.67
N ILE A 99 -4.02 -32.36 -25.93
CA ILE A 99 -5.42 -31.96 -25.85
C ILE A 99 -5.56 -30.62 -25.11
N ILE A 100 -4.85 -30.42 -23.99
CA ILE A 100 -4.86 -29.15 -23.24
C ILE A 100 -4.35 -28.00 -24.12
N THR A 101 -3.21 -28.20 -24.79
CA THR A 101 -2.60 -27.16 -25.63
C THR A 101 -3.40 -26.87 -26.90
N SER A 102 -4.19 -27.84 -27.40
CA SER A 102 -5.12 -27.60 -28.51
C SER A 102 -6.21 -26.55 -28.18
N ALA A 103 -6.54 -26.35 -26.90
CA ALA A 103 -7.42 -25.29 -26.42
C ALA A 103 -6.69 -23.95 -26.19
N ASN A 104 -5.41 -23.86 -26.56
CA ASN A 104 -4.52 -22.73 -26.32
C ASN A 104 -4.39 -22.36 -24.83
N MET A 105 -4.53 -23.35 -23.95
CA MET A 105 -4.33 -23.21 -22.51
C MET A 105 -2.93 -23.69 -22.11
N PRO A 106 -2.20 -22.97 -21.25
CA PRO A 106 -0.90 -23.40 -20.78
C PRO A 106 -1.02 -24.58 -19.82
N ILE A 107 -0.07 -25.52 -19.89
CA ILE A 107 0.04 -26.62 -18.95
C ILE A 107 0.67 -26.08 -17.66
N ARG A 108 0.18 -26.57 -16.51
CA ARG A 108 0.71 -26.20 -15.20
C ARG A 108 2.13 -26.72 -15.02
N ASP A 109 3.03 -25.86 -14.55
CA ASP A 109 4.39 -26.27 -14.17
C ASP A 109 4.38 -27.34 -13.07
N GLU A 110 5.32 -28.28 -13.18
CA GLU A 110 5.59 -29.23 -12.12
C GLU A 110 6.11 -28.51 -10.86
N ARG A 111 5.65 -28.95 -9.70
CA ARG A 111 6.15 -28.43 -8.42
C ARG A 111 7.56 -29.00 -8.16
N SER A 112 8.59 -28.21 -8.43
CA SER A 112 9.93 -28.51 -7.92
C SER A 112 10.04 -28.11 -6.44
N PRO A 113 10.57 -28.98 -5.54
CA PRO A 113 10.90 -28.58 -4.17
C PRO A 113 11.81 -27.35 -4.18
N LYS A 114 11.48 -26.34 -3.36
CA LYS A 114 12.42 -25.23 -3.15
C LYS A 114 13.66 -25.78 -2.44
N PRO A 115 14.88 -25.35 -2.78
CA PRO A 115 16.06 -25.76 -2.03
C PRO A 115 15.99 -25.22 -0.59
N THR A 116 16.68 -25.86 0.34
CA THR A 116 16.95 -25.28 1.67
C THR A 116 17.66 -23.93 1.48
N PRO A 117 17.35 -22.90 2.30
CA PRO A 117 18.01 -21.60 2.20
C PRO A 117 19.53 -21.73 2.27
N ALA A 118 20.24 -20.97 1.44
CA ALA A 118 21.68 -20.84 1.55
C ALA A 118 22.03 -20.03 2.81
N LYS A 119 23.32 -19.98 3.15
CA LYS A 119 23.84 -19.07 4.18
C LYS A 119 23.50 -17.62 3.82
N VAL A 120 23.00 -16.84 4.78
CA VAL A 120 22.71 -15.41 4.58
C VAL A 120 24.03 -14.64 4.45
N SER A 121 24.11 -13.75 3.46
CA SER A 121 25.29 -12.90 3.19
C SER A 121 25.01 -11.43 3.47
N ASP A 122 26.09 -10.64 3.52
CA ASP A 122 26.08 -9.18 3.61
C ASP A 122 25.29 -8.65 4.82
N VAL A 123 25.45 -9.29 5.97
CA VAL A 123 24.87 -8.80 7.23
C VAL A 123 25.57 -7.50 7.62
N SER A 124 24.81 -6.42 7.64
CA SER A 124 25.25 -5.08 8.03
C SER A 124 24.47 -4.63 9.25
N LEU A 125 25.19 -4.06 10.22
CA LEU A 125 24.63 -3.53 11.46
C LEU A 125 24.79 -2.01 11.49
N THR A 126 23.74 -1.29 11.86
CA THR A 126 23.76 0.15 12.11
C THR A 126 23.14 0.45 13.47
N GLN A 127 23.46 1.62 14.02
CA GLN A 127 22.78 2.12 15.22
C GLN A 127 21.31 2.37 14.89
N GLY A 128 20.40 1.93 15.77
CA GLY A 128 18.98 2.20 15.63
C GLY A 128 18.63 3.65 16.00
N ASP A 129 17.34 3.98 15.90
CA ASP A 129 16.84 5.33 16.18
C ASP A 129 16.85 5.64 17.69
N ASP A 130 16.68 4.63 18.54
CA ASP A 130 16.68 4.75 20.01
C ASP A 130 17.86 4.00 20.69
N GLU A 131 18.18 4.39 21.93
CA GLU A 131 19.24 3.75 22.71
C GLU A 131 18.90 2.28 23.04
N GLY A 132 19.88 1.38 22.88
CA GLY A 132 19.63 -0.06 23.03
C GLY A 132 19.02 -0.73 21.79
N GLU A 133 19.04 -0.07 20.63
CA GLU A 133 18.59 -0.61 19.36
C GLU A 133 19.73 -0.79 18.36
N VAL A 134 19.66 -1.88 17.60
CA VAL A 134 20.53 -2.15 16.46
C VAL A 134 19.69 -2.50 15.24
N ASP A 135 19.87 -1.75 14.17
CA ASP A 135 19.30 -2.04 12.87
C ASP A 135 20.16 -3.05 12.12
N ILE A 136 19.52 -4.11 11.65
CA ILE A 136 20.15 -5.25 10.99
C ILE A 136 19.62 -5.32 9.57
N HIS A 137 20.52 -5.34 8.59
CA HIS A 137 20.22 -5.50 7.17
C HIS A 137 21.01 -6.67 6.60
N TRP A 138 20.46 -7.35 5.59
CA TRP A 138 21.16 -8.45 4.90
C TRP A 138 20.67 -8.64 3.47
N HIS A 139 21.40 -9.44 2.69
CA HIS A 139 21.01 -9.75 1.31
C HIS A 139 19.82 -10.73 1.26
N PRO A 140 18.73 -10.41 0.52
CA PRO A 140 17.56 -11.29 0.44
C PRO A 140 17.78 -12.47 -0.51
N GLN A 141 17.41 -13.68 -0.08
CA GLN A 141 17.29 -14.84 -0.97
C GLN A 141 15.86 -14.94 -1.53
N LEU A 142 15.57 -14.11 -2.52
CA LEU A 142 14.24 -13.98 -3.12
C LEU A 142 13.70 -15.33 -3.61
N LYS A 143 12.39 -15.55 -3.44
CA LYS A 143 11.66 -16.77 -3.83
C LYS A 143 12.02 -18.04 -3.06
N VAL A 144 13.13 -18.07 -2.30
CA VAL A 144 13.58 -19.23 -1.51
C VAL A 144 13.20 -19.11 -0.04
N VAL A 145 13.52 -17.98 0.60
CA VAL A 145 13.29 -17.74 2.04
C VAL A 145 11.91 -17.12 2.29
N VAL A 146 11.24 -17.56 3.37
CA VAL A 146 9.92 -17.04 3.79
C VAL A 146 9.96 -16.28 5.12
N SER A 147 10.96 -16.55 5.96
CA SER A 147 11.23 -15.83 7.20
C SER A 147 12.70 -15.97 7.59
N TYR A 148 13.16 -15.14 8.52
CA TYR A 148 14.53 -15.17 9.03
C TYR A 148 14.53 -15.43 10.53
N SER A 149 15.53 -16.16 11.01
CA SER A 149 15.86 -16.29 12.42
C SER A 149 17.08 -15.44 12.71
N ILE A 150 17.06 -14.74 13.83
CA ILE A 150 18.16 -13.88 14.26
C ILE A 150 18.60 -14.33 15.64
N ARG A 151 19.90 -14.39 15.88
CA ARG A 151 20.47 -14.62 17.20
C ARG A 151 21.58 -13.64 17.49
N TYR A 152 21.78 -13.34 18.77
CA TYR A 152 22.78 -12.39 19.23
C TYR A 152 23.48 -12.87 20.51
N THR A 153 24.69 -12.39 20.77
CA THR A 153 25.41 -12.65 22.02
C THR A 153 26.30 -11.47 22.38
N TYR A 154 26.50 -11.26 23.68
CA TYR A 154 27.47 -10.29 24.22
C TYR A 154 28.80 -10.95 24.60
N GLY A 155 28.87 -12.29 24.54
CA GLY A 155 30.04 -13.07 24.95
C GLY A 155 31.11 -13.20 23.87
N ASP A 156 32.20 -13.89 24.20
CA ASP A 156 33.25 -14.25 23.25
C ASP A 156 32.66 -15.07 22.09
N ILE A 157 32.92 -14.63 20.85
CA ILE A 157 32.44 -15.30 19.64
C ILE A 157 33.03 -16.71 19.45
N ASN A 158 34.15 -17.02 20.11
CA ASN A 158 34.76 -18.35 20.10
C ASN A 158 34.05 -19.33 21.06
N THR A 159 33.32 -18.81 22.06
CA THR A 159 32.50 -19.59 22.99
C THR A 159 31.16 -18.89 23.26
N PRO A 160 30.31 -18.71 22.24
CA PRO A 160 29.18 -17.82 22.31
C PRO A 160 28.00 -18.43 23.08
N SER A 161 27.38 -17.64 23.94
CA SER A 161 26.08 -17.96 24.55
C SER A 161 24.98 -17.22 23.79
N TRP A 162 24.49 -17.82 22.71
CA TRP A 162 23.52 -17.21 21.82
C TRP A 162 22.13 -17.07 22.46
N GLN A 163 21.55 -15.88 22.29
CA GLN A 163 20.15 -15.57 22.57
C GLN A 163 19.44 -15.39 21.23
N ASN A 164 18.15 -15.75 21.15
CA ASN A 164 17.36 -15.51 19.94
C ASN A 164 16.70 -14.13 20.01
N ALA A 165 16.60 -13.46 18.87
CA ALA A 165 15.72 -12.32 18.74
C ALA A 165 14.26 -12.75 19.02
N PRO A 166 13.42 -11.85 19.57
CA PRO A 166 12.05 -12.17 19.93
C PRO A 166 11.16 -12.48 18.71
N GLU A 167 11.50 -11.94 17.54
CA GLU A 167 10.71 -12.10 16.31
C GLU A 167 11.51 -12.75 15.17
N SER A 168 10.76 -13.34 14.23
CA SER A 168 11.29 -13.89 12.99
C SER A 168 10.79 -13.07 11.80
N PRO A 169 11.53 -12.05 11.33
CA PRO A 169 11.08 -11.14 10.29
C PRO A 169 10.95 -11.84 8.94
N THR A 170 10.03 -11.36 8.10
CA THR A 170 9.85 -11.86 6.72
C THR A 170 10.62 -11.03 5.68
N LYS A 171 11.06 -9.83 6.06
CA LYS A 171 11.86 -8.92 5.24
C LYS A 171 13.34 -9.08 5.56
N SER A 172 14.21 -8.67 4.63
CA SER A 172 15.67 -8.69 4.81
C SER A 172 16.19 -7.49 5.63
N LYS A 173 15.46 -7.15 6.70
CA LYS A 173 15.80 -6.12 7.66
C LYS A 173 15.07 -6.33 8.98
N TYR A 174 15.66 -5.92 10.09
CA TYR A 174 15.07 -6.02 11.41
C TYR A 174 15.75 -5.08 12.40
N THR A 175 14.98 -4.47 13.29
CA THR A 175 15.49 -3.66 14.40
C THR A 175 15.44 -4.51 15.66
N LEU A 176 16.62 -4.84 16.20
CA LEU A 176 16.74 -5.59 17.44
C LEU A 176 16.79 -4.60 18.60
N THR A 177 15.77 -4.65 19.46
CA THR A 177 15.57 -3.72 20.57
C THR A 177 15.87 -4.38 21.92
N GLY A 178 16.00 -3.56 22.97
CA GLY A 178 16.24 -4.02 24.33
C GLY A 178 17.66 -4.55 24.57
N LEU A 179 18.62 -4.11 23.76
CA LEU A 179 20.02 -4.47 23.93
C LEU A 179 20.68 -3.66 25.05
N THR A 180 21.70 -4.26 25.68
CA THR A 180 22.45 -3.60 26.75
C THR A 180 23.38 -2.55 26.16
N LYS A 181 23.18 -1.29 26.55
CA LYS A 181 23.89 -0.12 26.04
C LYS A 181 25.39 -0.19 26.33
N GLY A 182 26.20 0.35 25.41
CA GLY A 182 27.65 0.45 25.57
C GLY A 182 28.39 -0.90 25.53
N GLN A 183 27.69 -1.99 25.20
CA GLN A 183 28.30 -3.31 25.05
C GLN A 183 28.46 -3.68 23.57
N GLN A 184 29.50 -4.46 23.28
CA GLN A 184 29.67 -5.07 21.97
C GLN A 184 28.71 -6.26 21.85
N VAL A 185 28.00 -6.34 20.72
CA VAL A 185 27.08 -7.44 20.43
C VAL A 185 27.43 -8.08 19.09
N TRP A 186 27.48 -9.41 19.07
CA TRP A 186 27.59 -10.21 17.87
C TRP A 186 26.21 -10.67 17.43
N ILE A 187 25.91 -10.61 16.14
CA ILE A 187 24.60 -10.95 15.57
C ILE A 187 24.78 -11.85 14.35
N GLU A 188 23.95 -12.87 14.24
CA GLU A 188 23.86 -13.76 13.08
C GLU A 188 22.41 -13.91 12.61
N VAL A 189 22.26 -14.13 11.30
CA VAL A 189 20.96 -14.29 10.64
C VAL A 189 20.94 -15.58 9.82
N ALA A 190 19.82 -16.30 9.85
CA ALA A 190 19.59 -17.49 9.01
C ALA A 190 18.23 -17.41 8.31
N GLY A 191 18.17 -17.81 7.05
CA GLY A 191 16.91 -17.92 6.31
C GLY A 191 16.18 -19.23 6.61
N ASN A 192 14.84 -19.18 6.63
CA ASN A 192 13.96 -20.32 6.84
C ASN A 192 13.00 -20.51 5.65
N ASN A 193 12.68 -21.76 5.34
CA ASN A 193 11.55 -22.13 4.51
C ASN A 193 10.96 -23.48 4.95
N ALA A 194 9.99 -23.99 4.18
CA ALA A 194 9.33 -25.27 4.49
C ALA A 194 10.27 -26.49 4.47
N GLN A 195 11.45 -26.40 3.85
CA GLN A 195 12.48 -27.46 3.90
C GLN A 195 13.38 -27.35 5.13
N GLY A 196 13.35 -26.22 5.85
CA GLY A 196 14.12 -26.00 7.06
C GLY A 196 14.88 -24.67 7.07
N LYS A 197 15.84 -24.60 7.99
CA LYS A 197 16.70 -23.43 8.21
C LYS A 197 18.03 -23.61 7.47
N GLY A 198 18.47 -22.55 6.81
CA GLY A 198 19.80 -22.47 6.21
C GLY A 198 20.93 -22.30 7.24
N GLY A 199 22.16 -22.16 6.75
CA GLY A 199 23.29 -21.81 7.61
C GLY A 199 23.16 -20.40 8.20
N TRP A 200 23.61 -20.23 9.44
CA TRP A 200 23.81 -18.90 10.03
C TRP A 200 24.84 -18.11 9.22
N SER A 201 24.61 -16.81 9.05
CA SER A 201 25.55 -15.87 8.44
C SER A 201 26.91 -15.87 9.14
N ASP A 202 27.89 -15.20 8.54
CA ASP A 202 29.07 -14.81 9.32
C ASP A 202 28.64 -13.86 10.46
N PRO A 203 29.25 -13.96 11.65
CA PRO A 203 28.97 -13.06 12.75
C PRO A 203 29.26 -11.60 12.38
N ALA A 204 28.26 -10.74 12.49
CA ALA A 204 28.44 -9.30 12.39
C ALA A 204 28.52 -8.69 13.80
N VAL A 205 29.27 -7.61 13.98
CA VAL A 205 29.52 -7.02 15.29
C VAL A 205 29.36 -5.50 15.29
N ILE A 206 28.77 -4.98 16.36
CA ILE A 206 28.59 -3.54 16.58
C ILE A 206 28.62 -3.23 18.08
N TYR A 207 28.95 -1.98 18.44
CA TYR A 207 28.70 -1.45 19.77
C TYR A 207 27.28 -0.88 19.84
N VAL A 208 26.52 -1.33 20.83
CA VAL A 208 25.15 -0.86 21.05
C VAL A 208 25.18 0.60 21.51
N PRO A 209 24.47 1.51 20.82
CA PRO A 209 24.38 2.92 21.20
C PRO A 209 23.73 3.10 22.58
#